data_AF-A0A8T7A611-F1
#
_entry.id   AF-A0A8T7A611-F1
#
_cell.length_a   1.000
_cell.length_b   1.000
_cell.length_c   1.000
_cell.angle_alpha   90.00
_cell.angle_beta   90.00
_cell.angle_gamma   90.00
#
_symmetry.space_group_name_H-M   'P 1'
#
loop_
_entity.id
_entity.type
_entity.pdbx_description
1 polymer ?
#
loop_
_entity_poly.entity_id
_entity_poly.type
_entity_poly.pdbx_seq_one_letter_code
_entity_poly.pdbx_strand_id
1 'polypeptide(L)'
;MHILKTLSKSLITGIFTLTALSIFAGDETMPVVQADAQTRAVWQEHQEKFHFTSFYNLHSCNGIESKVETILSELGAKDVKARASGCFEANGNLGKSLRVRVSFKTLSTSPEAEGEAVAASFSEVHIRPRHPRGTALGDCQLITEIQDELLQYFEHEVIKENRKCFPGQQSLGDVDWKLKVLKAKV
;
A
#
# COMPACT_ATOMS: atom_id res chain seq x y z
N MET A 1 -12.57 13.64 -52.31
CA MET A 1 -12.37 14.79 -51.41
C MET A 1 -11.01 14.60 -50.74
N HIS A 2 -9.88 14.74 -51.46
CA HIS A 2 -9.13 15.99 -51.67
C HIS A 2 -9.13 16.84 -50.36
N ILE A 3 -8.03 17.16 -49.69
CA ILE A 3 -6.78 17.76 -50.19
C ILE A 3 -5.62 17.45 -49.21
N LEU A 4 -4.55 16.83 -49.72
CA LEU A 4 -3.18 16.94 -49.17
C LEU A 4 -2.67 18.35 -49.49
N LYS A 5 -2.32 19.15 -48.46
CA LYS A 5 -1.60 20.42 -48.67
C LYS A 5 -0.10 20.20 -48.54
N THR A 6 0.56 20.53 -49.64
CA THR A 6 1.98 20.53 -49.91
C THR A 6 2.63 21.87 -49.51
N LEU A 7 3.98 21.83 -49.44
CA LEU A 7 4.96 22.92 -49.62
C LEU A 7 5.23 23.88 -48.44
N SER A 8 6.49 23.91 -47.99
CA SER A 8 7.45 24.91 -48.50
C SER A 8 8.88 24.61 -48.03
N LYS A 9 9.80 24.46 -48.98
CA LYS A 9 11.24 24.54 -48.77
C LYS A 9 11.63 26.01 -48.89
N SER A 10 12.36 26.56 -47.92
CA SER A 10 13.12 27.80 -48.14
C SER A 10 14.54 27.65 -47.60
N LEU A 11 15.48 27.68 -48.54
CA LEU A 11 16.91 27.87 -48.33
C LEU A 11 17.15 29.32 -47.89
N ILE A 12 17.84 29.54 -46.77
CA ILE A 12 18.55 30.79 -46.52
C ILE A 12 19.97 30.45 -46.09
N THR A 13 20.87 30.68 -47.04
CA THR A 13 22.31 30.77 -46.88
C THR A 13 22.63 32.05 -46.13
N GLY A 14 23.42 31.99 -45.04
CA GLY A 14 23.85 33.19 -44.32
C GLY A 14 24.81 32.86 -43.18
N ILE A 15 26.11 32.84 -43.50
CA ILE A 15 27.22 32.72 -42.55
C ILE A 15 27.39 34.07 -41.84
N PHE A 16 27.32 34.09 -40.51
CA PHE A 16 28.02 35.07 -39.68
C PHE A 16 28.51 34.40 -38.40
N THR A 17 29.83 34.36 -38.27
CA THR A 17 30.57 33.89 -37.10
C THR A 17 30.46 34.89 -35.95
N LEU A 18 30.03 34.44 -34.77
CA LEU A 18 30.56 34.97 -33.52
C LEU A 18 30.47 33.89 -32.43
N THR A 19 31.64 33.47 -31.97
CA THR A 19 31.84 32.63 -30.79
C THR A 19 31.33 33.34 -29.55
N ALA A 20 30.25 32.83 -28.96
CA ALA A 20 29.95 32.99 -27.55
C ALA A 20 29.86 31.59 -26.95
N LEU A 21 30.93 31.20 -26.26
CA LEU A 21 30.99 30.00 -25.46
C LEU A 21 30.04 30.21 -24.27
N SER A 22 28.77 29.84 -24.42
CA SER A 22 27.85 29.78 -23.28
C SER A 22 28.33 28.65 -22.38
N ILE A 23 29.05 29.03 -21.33
CA ILE A 23 29.25 28.20 -20.15
C ILE A 23 27.83 27.88 -19.66
N PHE A 24 27.36 26.66 -19.92
CA PHE A 24 26.28 26.10 -19.13
C PHE A 24 26.86 25.99 -17.73
N ALA A 25 26.57 26.98 -16.88
CA ALA A 25 26.61 26.77 -15.46
C ALA A 25 25.74 25.53 -15.21
N GLY A 26 26.39 24.43 -14.84
CA GLY A 26 25.69 23.29 -14.29
C GLY A 26 24.96 23.81 -13.07
N ASP A 27 23.69 24.12 -13.22
CA ASP A 27 22.77 24.13 -12.11
C ASP A 27 22.64 22.66 -11.72
N GLU A 28 23.62 22.18 -10.94
CA GLU A 28 23.48 20.99 -10.13
C GLU A 28 22.36 21.31 -9.15
N THR A 29 21.13 21.20 -9.66
CA THR A 29 19.93 20.99 -8.86
C THR A 29 20.18 19.68 -8.14
N MET A 30 20.89 19.80 -7.01
CA MET A 30 20.93 18.78 -5.99
C MET A 30 19.48 18.38 -5.76
N PRO A 31 19.11 17.09 -5.88
CA PRO A 31 17.77 16.68 -5.53
C PRO A 31 17.57 17.11 -4.08
N VAL A 32 16.67 18.07 -3.88
CA VAL A 32 16.15 18.37 -2.55
C VAL A 32 15.51 17.06 -2.11
N VAL A 33 16.23 16.30 -1.29
CA VAL A 33 15.66 15.20 -0.54
C VAL A 33 14.62 15.86 0.35
N GLN A 34 13.37 15.91 -0.11
CA GLN A 34 12.24 16.31 0.70
C GLN A 34 12.21 15.32 1.85
N ALA A 35 12.80 15.73 2.98
CA ALA A 35 12.64 15.05 4.24
C ALA A 35 11.13 14.89 4.44
N ASP A 36 10.71 13.65 4.62
CA ASP A 36 9.30 13.28 4.74
C ASP A 36 8.63 14.25 5.72
N ALA A 37 7.74 15.09 5.20
CA ALA A 37 7.29 16.27 5.93
C ALA A 37 6.53 15.80 7.18
N GLN A 38 7.08 16.10 8.35
CA GLN A 38 6.41 15.75 9.61
C GLN A 38 5.10 16.52 9.69
N THR A 39 3.99 15.79 9.72
CA THR A 39 2.63 16.33 9.79
C THR A 39 2.01 16.09 11.16
N ARG A 40 1.00 16.89 11.50
CA ARG A 40 0.14 16.64 12.67
C ARG A 40 -1.02 15.78 12.21
N ALA A 41 -1.23 14.67 12.88
CA ALA A 41 -2.33 13.75 12.59
C ALA A 41 -3.02 13.31 13.88
N VAL A 42 -4.28 12.92 13.77
CA VAL A 42 -5.11 12.51 14.91
C VAL A 42 -5.50 11.06 14.74
N TRP A 43 -5.52 10.31 15.84
CA TRP A 43 -5.97 8.91 15.83
C TRP A 43 -7.49 8.84 15.63
N GLN A 44 -7.93 8.01 14.69
CA GLN A 44 -9.33 7.72 14.40
C GLN A 44 -9.60 6.24 14.66
N GLU A 45 -10.71 5.93 15.33
CA GLU A 45 -11.11 4.56 15.66
C GLU A 45 -11.98 3.94 14.58
N HIS A 46 -11.71 2.68 14.25
CA HIS A 46 -12.44 1.91 13.23
C HIS A 46 -12.87 0.56 13.79
N GLN A 47 -14.04 0.09 13.37
CA GLN A 47 -14.55 -1.25 13.68
C GLN A 47 -15.16 -1.88 12.45
N GLU A 48 -14.47 -2.87 11.90
CA GLU A 48 -14.81 -3.44 10.61
C GLU A 48 -14.99 -4.94 10.65
N LYS A 49 -15.68 -5.44 9.62
CA LYS A 49 -15.90 -6.86 9.41
C LYS A 49 -15.70 -7.21 7.95
N PHE A 50 -15.03 -8.32 7.70
CA PHE A 50 -14.83 -8.83 6.35
C PHE A 50 -14.91 -10.34 6.31
N HIS A 51 -15.02 -10.90 5.11
CA HIS A 51 -15.17 -12.33 4.90
C HIS A 51 -14.00 -12.91 4.13
N PHE A 52 -13.14 -13.64 4.83
CA PHE A 52 -12.00 -14.28 4.22
C PHE A 52 -12.32 -15.72 3.82
N THR A 53 -12.08 -16.05 2.54
CA THR A 53 -12.12 -17.44 2.06
C THR A 53 -10.79 -17.84 1.43
N SER A 54 -10.19 -18.91 1.96
CA SER A 54 -8.96 -19.51 1.45
C SER A 54 -9.27 -20.65 0.48
N PHE A 55 -8.59 -20.66 -0.67
CA PHE A 55 -8.71 -21.75 -1.64
C PHE A 55 -7.87 -22.97 -1.23
N TYR A 56 -6.62 -22.71 -0.84
CA TYR A 56 -5.60 -23.75 -0.69
C TYR A 56 -5.40 -24.21 0.74
N ASN A 57 -5.52 -23.31 1.71
CA ASN A 57 -5.13 -23.58 3.10
C ASN A 57 -6.34 -23.62 4.02
N LEU A 58 -6.26 -24.50 5.01
CA LEU A 58 -7.10 -24.41 6.19
C LEU A 58 -6.44 -23.47 7.19
N HIS A 59 -7.25 -22.66 7.86
CA HIS A 59 -6.76 -21.70 8.84
C HIS A 59 -7.44 -21.89 10.19
N SER A 60 -6.65 -21.76 11.25
CA SER A 60 -7.20 -21.60 12.60
C SER A 60 -7.61 -20.15 12.85
N CYS A 61 -8.61 -19.97 13.72
CA CYS A 61 -9.08 -18.62 14.10
C CYS A 61 -7.92 -17.78 14.65
N ASN A 62 -7.18 -18.30 15.63
CA ASN A 62 -6.02 -17.61 16.21
C ASN A 62 -4.95 -17.28 15.16
N GLY A 63 -4.73 -18.19 14.19
CA GLY A 63 -3.77 -17.98 13.11
C GLY A 63 -4.14 -16.82 12.19
N ILE A 64 -5.43 -16.66 11.86
CA ILE A 64 -5.90 -15.51 11.08
C ILE A 64 -5.89 -14.23 11.90
N GLU A 65 -6.33 -14.28 13.15
CA GLU A 65 -6.32 -13.13 14.05
C GLU A 65 -4.91 -12.54 14.17
N SER A 66 -3.91 -13.37 14.48
CA SER A 66 -2.52 -12.92 14.60
C SER A 66 -1.97 -12.33 13.29
N LYS A 67 -2.35 -12.89 12.13
CA LYS A 67 -1.90 -12.39 10.82
C LYS A 67 -2.52 -11.04 10.50
N VAL A 68 -3.82 -10.88 10.72
CA VAL A 68 -4.53 -9.60 10.52
C VAL A 68 -3.93 -8.54 11.44
N GLU A 69 -3.74 -8.85 12.72
CA GLU A 69 -3.12 -7.92 13.68
C GLU A 69 -1.71 -7.50 13.25
N THR A 70 -0.90 -8.46 12.78
CA THR A 70 0.46 -8.20 12.29
C THR A 70 0.45 -7.28 11.05
N ILE A 71 -0.39 -7.58 10.06
CA ILE A 71 -0.45 -6.81 8.81
C ILE A 71 -0.93 -5.39 9.07
N LEU A 72 -2.00 -5.20 9.86
CA LEU A 72 -2.51 -3.85 10.14
C LEU A 72 -1.53 -3.03 10.99
N SER A 73 -0.84 -3.66 11.94
CA SER A 73 0.22 -2.99 12.71
C SER A 73 1.37 -2.54 11.80
N GLU A 74 1.77 -3.40 10.85
CA GLU A 74 2.76 -3.06 9.84
C GLU A 74 2.30 -1.90 8.94
N LEU A 75 1.00 -1.77 8.69
CA LEU A 75 0.41 -0.63 7.96
C LEU A 75 0.29 0.65 8.81
N GLY A 76 0.71 0.64 10.07
CA GLY A 76 0.68 1.80 10.95
C GLY A 76 -0.53 1.89 11.87
N ALA A 77 -1.38 0.86 11.90
CA ALA A 77 -2.50 0.84 12.84
C ALA A 77 -2.02 0.65 14.28
N LYS A 78 -2.77 1.23 15.22
CA LYS A 78 -2.59 1.09 16.67
C LYS A 78 -3.78 0.37 17.29
N ASP A 79 -3.57 -0.23 18.47
CA ASP A 79 -4.61 -0.88 19.28
C ASP A 79 -5.39 -1.97 18.51
N VAL A 80 -4.72 -2.66 17.59
CA VAL A 80 -5.36 -3.65 16.71
C VAL A 80 -5.83 -4.86 17.51
N LYS A 81 -7.09 -5.24 17.30
CA LYS A 81 -7.69 -6.48 17.82
C LYS A 81 -8.50 -7.16 16.74
N ALA A 82 -8.15 -8.39 16.39
CA ALA A 82 -8.91 -9.22 15.46
C ALA A 82 -9.64 -10.35 16.19
N ARG A 83 -10.83 -10.70 15.71
CA ARG A 83 -11.62 -11.84 16.17
C ARG A 83 -12.17 -12.59 14.96
N ALA A 84 -11.74 -13.83 14.79
CA ALA A 84 -12.18 -14.72 13.74
C ALA A 84 -13.27 -15.66 14.26
N SER A 85 -14.19 -16.02 13.37
CA SER A 85 -15.25 -17.01 13.63
C SER A 85 -15.52 -17.82 12.37
N GLY A 86 -16.14 -18.99 12.52
CA GLY A 86 -16.40 -19.91 11.40
C GLY A 86 -15.33 -20.99 11.19
N CYS A 87 -14.35 -21.12 12.09
CA CYS A 87 -13.31 -22.16 12.01
C CYS A 87 -13.80 -23.56 12.40
N PHE A 88 -15.09 -23.88 12.22
CA PHE A 88 -15.68 -25.12 12.72
C PHE A 88 -15.56 -26.26 11.70
N GLU A 89 -14.59 -27.14 11.90
CA GLU A 89 -14.68 -28.55 11.49
C GLU A 89 -14.26 -29.46 12.65
N ALA A 90 -14.79 -30.69 12.67
CA ALA A 90 -14.79 -31.63 13.79
C ALA A 90 -13.42 -32.03 14.38
N ASN A 91 -12.30 -31.52 13.86
CA ASN A 91 -10.93 -31.88 14.23
C ASN A 91 -9.98 -30.65 14.28
N GLY A 92 -10.22 -29.69 15.18
CA GLY A 92 -9.17 -28.73 15.57
C GLY A 92 -9.34 -27.26 15.14
N ASN A 93 -10.57 -26.75 15.06
CA ASN A 93 -10.84 -25.32 14.83
C ASN A 93 -10.21 -24.77 13.54
N LEU A 94 -10.30 -25.53 12.44
CA LEU A 94 -9.82 -25.14 11.13
C LEU A 94 -10.99 -24.86 10.19
N GLY A 95 -10.87 -23.82 9.37
CA GLY A 95 -11.85 -23.52 8.33
C GLY A 95 -11.20 -22.91 7.09
N LYS A 96 -11.89 -23.01 5.95
CA LYS A 96 -11.54 -22.28 4.72
C LYS A 96 -12.25 -20.93 4.62
N SER A 97 -13.41 -20.80 5.25
CA SER A 97 -14.29 -19.64 5.15
C SER A 97 -14.51 -19.07 6.55
N LEU A 98 -14.05 -17.84 6.77
CA LEU A 98 -13.99 -17.22 8.08
C LEU A 98 -14.63 -15.82 8.03
N ARG A 99 -15.25 -15.42 9.14
CA ARG A 99 -15.67 -14.03 9.36
C ARG A 99 -14.69 -13.41 10.33
N VAL A 100 -14.09 -12.30 9.93
CA VAL A 100 -13.15 -11.55 10.77
C VAL A 100 -13.81 -10.24 11.18
N ARG A 101 -13.81 -9.95 12.47
CA ARG A 101 -14.12 -8.63 13.03
C ARG A 101 -12.82 -8.02 13.52
N VAL A 102 -12.59 -6.75 13.23
CA VAL A 102 -11.36 -6.07 13.62
C VAL A 102 -11.68 -4.68 14.18
N SER A 103 -11.01 -4.30 15.25
CA SER A 103 -11.01 -2.92 15.76
C SER A 103 -9.58 -2.40 15.77
N PHE A 104 -9.38 -1.17 15.32
CA PHE A 104 -8.05 -0.58 15.20
C PHE A 104 -8.13 0.95 15.13
N LYS A 105 -6.98 1.61 15.29
CA LYS A 105 -6.82 3.05 15.11
C LYS A 105 -5.88 3.35 13.96
N THR A 106 -6.21 4.33 13.14
CA THR A 106 -5.31 4.89 12.11
C THR A 106 -5.13 6.38 12.30
N LEU A 107 -4.08 6.94 11.70
CA LEU A 107 -3.87 8.38 11.71
C LEU A 107 -4.60 9.04 10.54
N SER A 108 -5.20 10.20 10.82
CA SER A 108 -5.72 11.08 9.79
C SER A 108 -5.17 12.50 9.93
N THR A 109 -4.87 13.12 8.79
CA THR A 109 -4.55 14.54 8.63
C THR A 109 -5.79 15.39 8.30
N SER A 110 -6.97 14.79 8.27
CA SER A 110 -8.23 15.49 8.01
C SER A 110 -8.42 16.65 9.02
N PRO A 111 -8.79 17.86 8.55
CA PRO A 111 -9.08 18.98 9.44
C PRO A 111 -10.32 18.73 10.32
N GLU A 112 -11.15 17.75 9.96
CA GLU A 112 -12.35 17.34 10.72
C GLU A 112 -12.03 16.29 11.79
N ALA A 113 -10.80 15.77 11.83
CA ALA A 113 -10.44 14.75 12.80
C ALA A 113 -10.37 15.33 14.22
N GLU A 114 -11.20 14.80 15.11
CA GLU A 114 -11.24 15.21 16.52
C GLU A 114 -10.28 14.37 17.38
N GLY A 115 -9.49 15.04 18.23
CA GLY A 115 -8.61 14.38 19.19
C GLY A 115 -7.26 15.06 19.35
N GLU A 116 -6.38 14.41 20.11
CA GLU A 116 -5.01 14.88 20.33
C GLU A 116 -4.15 14.67 19.07
N ALA A 117 -3.55 15.75 18.58
CA ALA A 117 -2.66 15.71 17.44
C ALA A 117 -1.29 15.14 17.84
N VAL A 118 -0.83 14.14 17.09
CA VAL A 118 0.49 13.52 17.23
C VAL A 118 1.36 13.81 16.01
N ALA A 119 2.68 13.73 16.21
CA ALA A 119 3.63 13.78 15.12
C ALA A 119 3.54 12.52 14.26
N ALA A 120 3.42 12.71 12.96
CA ALA A 120 3.33 11.62 11.99
C ALA A 120 4.18 11.91 10.75
N SER A 121 4.55 10.87 10.03
CA SER A 121 5.19 10.96 8.72
C SER A 121 4.77 9.78 7.87
N PHE A 122 4.82 9.93 6.55
CA PHE A 122 4.69 8.78 5.68
C PHE A 122 5.88 7.83 5.91
N SER A 123 5.63 6.54 5.77
CA SER A 123 6.64 5.50 5.91
C SER A 123 6.37 4.43 4.86
N GLU A 124 7.43 4.05 4.15
CA GLU A 124 7.33 2.96 3.19
C GLU A 124 7.12 1.63 3.92
N VAL A 125 6.15 0.87 3.45
CA VAL A 125 5.81 -0.47 3.89
C VAL A 125 5.87 -1.41 2.71
N HIS A 126 6.36 -2.62 2.95
CA HIS A 126 6.43 -3.68 1.95
C HIS A 126 5.79 -4.95 2.48
N ILE A 127 4.65 -5.34 1.93
CA ILE A 127 3.98 -6.61 2.23
C ILE A 127 4.26 -7.60 1.11
N ARG A 128 4.89 -8.73 1.47
CA ARG A 128 5.24 -9.83 0.57
C ARG A 128 5.32 -11.14 1.36
N PRO A 129 5.42 -12.32 0.73
CA PRO A 129 5.59 -13.55 1.50
C PRO A 129 6.77 -13.47 2.48
N ARG A 130 6.51 -13.83 3.74
CA ARG A 130 7.46 -13.78 4.87
C ARG A 130 7.86 -12.36 5.31
N HIS A 131 7.14 -11.33 4.87
CA HIS A 131 7.31 -9.94 5.30
C HIS A 131 5.97 -9.19 5.39
N PRO A 132 5.55 -8.67 6.55
CA PRO A 132 6.20 -8.76 7.86
C PRO A 132 6.32 -10.22 8.33
N ARG A 133 7.15 -10.48 9.36
CA ARG A 133 7.29 -11.83 9.92
C ARG A 133 5.90 -12.33 10.35
N GLY A 134 5.56 -13.56 9.97
CA GLY A 134 4.24 -14.15 10.23
C GLY A 134 3.33 -14.23 9.00
N THR A 135 3.66 -13.52 7.91
CA THR A 135 3.02 -13.78 6.61
C THR A 135 3.67 -14.99 5.92
N ALA A 136 2.85 -15.81 5.27
CA ALA A 136 3.28 -17.02 4.57
C ALA A 136 2.98 -16.90 3.06
N LEU A 137 3.60 -17.79 2.28
CA LEU A 137 3.35 -17.93 0.84
C LEU A 137 1.85 -18.17 0.52
N GLY A 138 1.13 -18.81 1.45
CA GLY A 138 -0.30 -19.09 1.33
C GLY A 138 -1.24 -17.96 1.72
N ASP A 139 -0.75 -16.78 2.11
CA ASP A 139 -1.57 -15.69 2.64
C ASP A 139 -2.01 -14.68 1.56
N CYS A 140 -1.81 -15.02 0.28
CA CYS A 140 -2.17 -14.17 -0.85
C CYS A 140 -3.61 -13.66 -0.75
N GLN A 141 -4.56 -14.58 -0.59
CA GLN A 141 -5.99 -14.27 -0.48
C GLN A 141 -6.30 -13.39 0.73
N LEU A 142 -5.62 -13.60 1.86
CA LEU A 142 -5.84 -12.79 3.07
C LEU A 142 -5.36 -11.36 2.85
N ILE A 143 -4.20 -11.20 2.20
CA ILE A 143 -3.65 -9.87 1.93
C ILE A 143 -4.55 -9.11 0.93
N THR A 144 -5.06 -9.80 -0.10
CA THR A 144 -6.03 -9.19 -1.03
C THR A 144 -7.29 -8.70 -0.33
N GLU A 145 -7.86 -9.53 0.55
CA GLU A 145 -9.04 -9.14 1.32
C GLU A 145 -8.77 -7.94 2.23
N ILE A 146 -7.61 -7.89 2.89
CA ILE A 146 -7.21 -6.72 3.71
C ILE A 146 -7.05 -5.46 2.85
N GLN A 147 -6.48 -5.59 1.65
CA GLN A 147 -6.33 -4.47 0.73
C GLN A 147 -7.68 -3.92 0.27
N ASP A 148 -8.61 -4.80 -0.10
CA ASP A 148 -9.90 -4.41 -0.62
C ASP A 148 -10.81 -3.81 0.47
N GLU A 149 -10.79 -4.38 1.67
CA GLU A 149 -11.74 -4.03 2.72
C GLU A 149 -11.20 -2.98 3.70
N LEU A 150 -9.91 -3.04 4.05
CA LEU A 150 -9.36 -2.27 5.18
C LEU A 150 -8.40 -1.14 4.77
N LEU A 151 -7.86 -1.15 3.56
CA LEU A 151 -6.87 -0.13 3.16
C LEU A 151 -7.46 1.28 3.09
N GLN A 152 -8.76 1.40 2.80
CA GLN A 152 -9.48 2.68 2.72
C GLN A 152 -9.44 3.50 4.02
N TYR A 153 -9.19 2.86 5.17
CA TYR A 153 -9.11 3.53 6.48
C TYR A 153 -7.71 4.09 6.79
N PHE A 154 -6.73 3.86 5.93
CA PHE A 154 -5.36 4.36 6.08
C PHE A 154 -5.15 5.53 5.12
N GLU A 155 -4.47 6.58 5.58
CA GLU A 155 -3.89 7.56 4.66
C GLU A 155 -2.63 6.96 4.03
N HIS A 156 -2.68 6.73 2.71
CA HIS A 156 -1.67 5.95 2.00
C HIS A 156 -1.47 6.39 0.55
N GLU A 157 -0.30 6.03 0.01
CA GLU A 157 0.07 6.19 -1.40
C GLU A 157 0.61 4.84 -1.90
N VAL A 158 -0.11 4.19 -2.83
CA VAL A 158 0.33 2.91 -3.40
C VAL A 158 1.48 3.13 -4.38
N ILE A 159 2.65 2.54 -4.12
CA ILE A 159 3.83 2.60 -5.00
C ILE A 159 3.82 1.44 -5.99
N LYS A 160 3.50 0.24 -5.50
CA LYS A 160 3.45 -0.99 -6.29
C LYS A 160 2.36 -1.89 -5.75
N GLU A 161 1.54 -2.40 -6.65
CA GLU A 161 0.51 -3.36 -6.33
C GLU A 161 0.61 -4.56 -7.29
N ASN A 162 1.00 -5.72 -6.75
CA ASN A 162 0.92 -6.99 -7.45
C ASN A 162 0.09 -7.97 -6.63
N ARG A 163 -1.12 -8.26 -7.11
CA ARG A 163 -2.16 -9.08 -6.44
C ARG A 163 -2.51 -10.32 -7.27
N LYS A 164 -1.52 -11.06 -7.76
CA LYS A 164 -1.77 -12.28 -8.56
C LYS A 164 -2.10 -13.47 -7.65
N CYS A 165 -3.33 -13.48 -7.13
CA CYS A 165 -3.88 -14.57 -6.31
C CYS A 165 -4.87 -15.42 -7.14
N PHE A 166 -4.40 -16.13 -8.16
CA PHE A 166 -5.27 -16.93 -9.03
C PHE A 166 -5.52 -18.36 -8.48
N PRO A 167 -6.75 -18.87 -8.55
CA PRO A 167 -7.04 -20.30 -8.36
C PRO A 167 -6.30 -21.18 -9.40
N GLY A 168 -5.68 -22.27 -8.97
CA GLY A 168 -4.95 -23.24 -9.80
C GLY A 168 -3.48 -22.93 -10.13
N GLN A 169 -2.93 -21.78 -9.76
CA GLN A 169 -1.52 -21.45 -10.00
C GLN A 169 -0.63 -21.92 -8.85
N GLN A 170 0.44 -22.66 -9.18
CA GLN A 170 1.40 -23.23 -8.22
C GLN A 170 2.40 -22.19 -7.67
N SER A 171 2.41 -20.94 -8.16
CA SER A 171 3.10 -19.88 -7.44
C SER A 171 2.29 -19.58 -6.19
N LEU A 172 2.83 -19.99 -5.03
CA LEU A 172 2.24 -19.71 -3.73
C LEU A 172 2.42 -18.21 -3.42
N GLY A 173 1.65 -17.37 -4.10
CA GLY A 173 1.53 -15.94 -3.86
C GLY A 173 2.69 -15.11 -4.38
N ASP A 174 2.46 -14.42 -5.50
CA ASP A 174 3.33 -13.31 -5.97
C ASP A 174 2.87 -11.97 -5.36
N VAL A 175 2.41 -11.96 -4.10
CA VAL A 175 2.04 -10.71 -3.45
C VAL A 175 3.30 -9.87 -3.27
N ASP A 176 3.28 -8.72 -3.91
CA ASP A 176 4.33 -7.71 -3.79
C ASP A 176 3.63 -6.35 -3.74
N TRP A 177 3.33 -5.92 -2.52
CA TRP A 177 2.61 -4.70 -2.24
C TRP A 177 3.49 -3.72 -1.49
N LYS A 178 3.83 -2.62 -2.16
CA LYS A 178 4.65 -1.54 -1.62
C LYS A 178 3.85 -0.26 -1.62
N LEU A 179 3.83 0.43 -0.50
CA LEU A 179 3.06 1.65 -0.30
C LEU A 179 3.73 2.54 0.73
N LYS A 180 3.43 3.83 0.69
CA LYS A 180 3.64 4.70 1.84
C LYS A 180 2.35 4.73 2.64
N VAL A 181 2.47 4.67 3.96
CA VAL A 181 1.36 4.81 4.91
C VAL A 181 1.73 5.86 5.94
N LEU A 182 0.75 6.64 6.39
CA LEU A 182 0.94 7.59 7.47
C LEU A 182 1.12 6.83 8.80
N LYS A 183 2.27 7.01 9.45
CA LYS A 183 2.59 6.39 10.74
C LYS A 183 2.94 7.43 11.78
N ALA A 184 2.67 7.11 13.05
CA ALA A 184 3.14 7.92 14.15
C ALA A 184 4.68 7.84 14.21
N LYS A 185 5.30 8.99 14.45
CA LYS A 185 6.74 9.05 14.69
C LYS A 185 7.00 8.57 16.12
N VAL A 186 7.78 7.50 16.25
CA VAL A 186 8.23 6.95 17.55
C VAL A 186 9.46 7.69 18.03
#